data_AF-A0A9D8MZR8-F1
#
_entry.id   AF-A0A9D8MZR8-F1
#
_cell.length_a   1.000
_cell.length_b   1.000
_cell.length_c   1.000
_cell.angle_alpha   90.00
_cell.angle_beta   90.00
_cell.angle_gamma   90.00
#
_symmetry.space_group_name_H-M   'P 1'
#
loop_
_entity.id
_entity.type
_entity.pdbx_description
1 polymer ?
#
loop_
_entity_poly.entity_id
_entity_poly.type
_entity_poly.pdbx_seq_one_letter_code
_entity_poly.pdbx_strand_id
1 'polypeptide(L)'
;LPKIIVSYVVGLGIEFVVAQWKNEEIQEGFLVSGILIPMIVPVTCPLWMLAVAVAFSVILAKEIFGGTGMNIFNPALITRAFLFFSYPSAMTGDATVWVSQDTILGLGYKATDAYTAATPLGEAAQAGFSGFTPDTIHNAITGLIPGCIGETSVIAIALGGLLLLWTGVASWKTMLSVFVGGAATGYLMQALGLTQIQWYEQLVLGGFAFGAVFMATDPVTSCRTECGKYVYGLLIGFIAVLVRVLNPGYPEGMMLAILLMNLFASLIDYCFVQSNINMRAKRAIIKK
;
A
#
# COMPACT_ATOMS: atom_id res chain seq x y z
N LEU A 1 -12.32 10.96 11.05
CA LEU A 1 -11.66 11.86 12.02
C LEU A 1 -11.07 11.13 13.22
N PRO A 2 -11.81 10.31 14.00
CA PRO A 2 -11.27 9.71 15.23
C PRO A 2 -10.03 8.84 15.02
N LYS A 3 -9.99 8.06 13.93
CA LYS A 3 -8.81 7.25 13.56
C LYS A 3 -7.56 8.08 13.27
N ILE A 4 -7.73 9.25 12.65
CA ILE A 4 -6.63 10.17 12.33
C ILE A 4 -6.02 10.69 13.63
N ILE A 5 -6.88 11.12 14.58
CA ILE A 5 -6.44 11.60 15.89
C ILE A 5 -5.67 10.50 16.63
N VAL A 6 -6.21 9.28 16.69
CA VAL A 6 -5.55 8.16 17.37
C VAL A 6 -4.20 7.82 16.73
N SER A 7 -4.15 7.75 15.39
CA SER A 7 -2.91 7.50 14.64
C SER A 7 -1.83 8.53 14.97
N TYR A 8 -2.18 9.82 14.95
CA TYR A 8 -1.24 10.88 15.27
C TYR A 8 -0.83 10.92 16.74
N VAL A 9 -1.79 10.85 17.67
CA VAL A 9 -1.51 10.94 19.11
C VAL A 9 -0.61 9.80 19.56
N VAL A 10 -0.89 8.58 19.13
CA VAL A 10 -0.10 7.41 19.54
C VAL A 10 1.26 7.42 18.86
N GLY A 11 1.30 7.61 17.54
CA GLY A 11 2.56 7.52 16.80
C GLY A 11 3.51 8.68 17.08
N LEU A 12 3.02 9.93 17.05
CA LEU A 12 3.85 11.08 17.45
C LEU A 12 4.21 11.00 18.93
N GLY A 13 3.30 10.57 19.81
CA GLY A 13 3.58 10.41 21.23
C GLY A 13 4.78 9.49 21.49
N ILE A 14 4.87 8.37 20.78
CA ILE A 14 6.01 7.45 20.88
C ILE A 14 7.28 8.07 20.28
N GLU A 15 7.18 8.73 19.12
CA GLU A 15 8.33 9.40 18.49
C GLU A 15 8.90 10.50 19.39
N PHE A 16 8.05 11.30 20.04
CA PHE A 16 8.47 12.29 21.03
C PHE A 16 9.23 11.65 22.20
N VAL A 17 8.71 10.54 22.75
CA VAL A 17 9.37 9.86 23.87
C VAL A 17 10.73 9.30 23.45
N VAL A 18 10.84 8.69 22.26
CA VAL A 18 12.10 8.12 21.77
C VAL A 18 13.10 9.22 21.39
N ALA A 19 12.66 10.30 20.77
CA ALA A 19 13.51 11.44 20.43
C ALA A 19 14.11 12.09 21.69
N GLN A 20 13.30 12.28 22.73
CA GLN A 20 13.79 12.77 24.03
C GLN A 20 14.80 11.81 24.67
N TRP A 21 14.59 10.49 24.55
CA TRP A 21 15.54 9.51 25.07
C TRP A 21 16.87 9.50 24.29
N LYS A 22 16.81 9.62 22.97
CA LYS A 22 18.00 9.66 22.09
C LYS A 22 18.70 11.03 22.05
N ASN A 23 18.08 12.07 22.60
CA ASN A 23 18.51 13.47 22.48
C ASN A 23 18.66 13.92 21.00
N GLU A 24 17.71 13.52 20.16
CA GLU A 24 17.66 13.86 18.74
C GLU A 24 16.49 14.79 18.43
N GLU A 25 16.57 15.52 17.31
CA GLU A 25 15.48 16.37 16.84
C GLU A 25 14.31 15.52 16.30
N ILE A 26 13.09 16.01 16.50
CA ILE A 26 11.88 15.35 15.97
C ILE A 26 11.85 15.53 14.47
N GLN A 27 11.64 14.43 13.74
CA GLN A 27 11.52 14.46 12.28
C GLN A 27 10.05 14.46 11.84
N GLU A 28 9.75 15.17 10.76
CA GLU A 28 8.40 15.28 10.20
C GLU A 28 7.91 13.99 9.51
N GLY A 29 8.76 12.95 9.41
CA GLY A 29 8.48 11.75 8.61
C GLY A 29 7.22 10.98 9.04
N PHE A 30 6.83 11.02 10.32
CA PHE A 30 5.59 10.38 10.75
C PHE A 30 4.33 11.15 10.34
N LEU A 31 4.43 12.43 9.97
CA LEU A 31 3.25 13.18 9.52
C LEU A 31 2.57 12.50 8.32
N VAL A 32 3.38 11.94 7.42
CA VAL A 32 2.91 11.20 6.24
C VAL A 32 2.37 9.82 6.63
N SER A 33 3.10 9.04 7.44
CA SER A 33 2.60 7.72 7.88
C SER A 33 1.31 7.83 8.70
N GLY A 34 1.21 8.86 9.55
CA GLY A 34 0.08 9.12 10.42
C GLY A 34 -1.23 9.37 9.68
N ILE A 35 -1.19 10.00 8.49
CA ILE A 35 -2.37 10.17 7.64
C ILE A 35 -2.66 8.94 6.78
N LEU A 36 -1.63 8.24 6.31
CA LEU A 36 -1.79 7.05 5.46
C LEU A 36 -2.39 5.87 6.22
N ILE A 37 -2.03 5.67 7.50
CA ILE A 37 -2.52 4.55 8.33
C ILE A 37 -4.06 4.51 8.41
N PRO A 38 -4.77 5.59 8.76
CA PRO A 38 -6.24 5.61 8.73
C PRO A 38 -6.84 5.34 7.35
N MET A 39 -6.14 5.70 6.27
CA MET A 39 -6.63 5.52 4.89
C MET A 39 -6.58 4.06 4.44
N ILE A 40 -5.71 3.24 5.02
CA ILE A 40 -5.50 1.84 4.68
C ILE A 40 -6.13 0.87 5.69
N VAL A 41 -7.04 1.34 6.54
CA VAL A 41 -7.74 0.51 7.52
C VAL A 41 -9.24 0.62 7.27
N PRO A 42 -10.04 -0.45 7.48
CA PRO A 42 -11.49 -0.40 7.33
C PRO A 42 -12.15 0.62 8.25
N VAL A 43 -13.30 1.12 7.83
CA VAL A 43 -14.08 2.13 8.57
C VAL A 43 -14.60 1.63 9.92
N THR A 44 -14.75 0.33 10.12
CA THR A 44 -15.25 -0.26 11.37
C THR A 44 -14.15 -0.66 12.36
N CYS A 45 -12.87 -0.57 11.98
CA CYS A 45 -11.77 -0.98 12.85
C CYS A 45 -11.79 -0.22 14.20
N PRO A 46 -11.79 -0.93 15.35
CA PRO A 46 -11.80 -0.32 16.67
C PRO A 46 -10.58 0.56 16.93
N LEU A 47 -10.80 1.70 17.59
CA LEU A 47 -9.75 2.69 17.84
C LEU A 47 -8.58 2.15 18.69
N TRP A 48 -8.86 1.31 19.67
CA TRP A 48 -7.82 0.71 20.52
C TRP A 48 -6.91 -0.24 19.74
N MET A 49 -7.48 -0.98 18.78
CA MET A 49 -6.75 -1.93 17.95
C MET A 49 -5.81 -1.19 16.99
N LEU A 50 -6.30 -0.09 16.42
CA LEU A 50 -5.49 0.85 15.65
C LEU A 50 -4.35 1.42 16.50
N ALA A 51 -4.62 1.85 17.73
CA ALA A 51 -3.59 2.39 18.63
C ALA A 51 -2.47 1.38 18.90
N VAL A 52 -2.81 0.13 19.21
CA VAL A 52 -1.82 -0.93 19.46
C VAL A 52 -1.00 -1.22 18.21
N ALA A 53 -1.63 -1.28 17.04
CA ALA A 53 -0.93 -1.53 15.78
C ALA A 53 0.02 -0.39 15.39
N VAL A 54 -0.40 0.86 15.57
CA VAL A 54 0.45 2.04 15.35
C VAL A 54 1.64 2.00 16.29
N ALA A 55 1.42 1.71 17.57
CA ALA A 55 2.49 1.60 18.55
C ALA A 55 3.51 0.51 18.17
N PHE A 56 3.02 -0.68 17.83
CA PHE A 56 3.85 -1.79 17.36
C PHE A 56 4.71 -1.39 16.17
N SER A 57 4.08 -0.78 15.15
CA SER A 57 4.79 -0.41 13.94
C SER A 57 5.79 0.72 14.15
N VAL A 58 5.47 1.76 14.92
CA VAL A 58 6.39 2.87 15.17
C VAL A 58 7.61 2.38 15.94
N ILE A 59 7.41 1.55 16.97
CA ILE A 59 8.51 1.02 17.78
C ILE A 59 9.40 0.08 16.95
N LEU A 60 8.80 -0.94 16.31
CA LEU A 60 9.58 -2.00 15.66
C LEU A 60 10.03 -1.67 14.25
N ALA A 61 9.19 -1.03 13.44
CA ALA A 61 9.48 -0.79 12.02
C ALA A 61 10.20 0.53 11.76
N LYS A 62 10.13 1.48 12.70
CA LYS A 62 10.73 2.81 12.56
C LYS A 62 11.81 3.10 13.60
N GLU A 63 11.47 3.13 14.87
CA GLU A 63 12.36 3.66 15.90
C GLU A 63 13.57 2.78 16.23
N ILE A 64 13.41 1.44 16.17
CA ILE A 64 14.51 0.49 16.35
C ILE A 64 15.58 0.62 15.26
N PHE A 65 15.18 1.03 14.05
CA PHE A 65 16.10 1.19 12.93
C PHE A 65 16.80 2.56 12.90
N GLY A 66 16.56 3.42 13.90
CA GLY A 66 17.16 4.75 13.98
C GLY A 66 16.23 5.88 13.53
N GLY A 67 14.93 5.62 13.34
CA GLY A 67 13.94 6.65 13.07
C GLY A 67 13.81 7.00 11.58
N THR A 68 13.26 8.17 11.30
CA THR A 68 12.92 8.61 9.94
C THR A 68 14.14 8.60 9.00
N GLY A 69 13.97 8.03 7.81
CA GLY A 69 15.03 7.91 6.80
C GLY A 69 15.87 6.62 6.88
N MET A 70 15.79 5.88 7.99
CA MET A 70 16.52 4.62 8.20
C MET A 70 15.62 3.37 8.14
N ASN A 71 14.32 3.56 7.91
CA ASN A 71 13.34 2.48 7.89
C ASN A 71 13.56 1.57 6.69
N ILE A 72 13.66 0.26 6.95
CA ILE A 72 13.72 -0.76 5.90
C ILE A 72 12.33 -0.96 5.28
N PHE A 73 11.29 -0.93 6.11
CA PHE A 73 9.90 -1.15 5.70
C PHE A 73 9.06 0.10 5.89
N ASN A 74 8.01 0.24 5.09
CA ASN A 74 7.06 1.34 5.23
C ASN A 74 6.23 1.14 6.52
N PRO A 75 6.28 2.07 7.50
CA PRO A 75 5.58 1.89 8.78
C PRO A 75 4.06 1.83 8.65
N ALA A 76 3.47 2.54 7.69
CA ALA A 76 2.02 2.44 7.46
C ALA A 76 1.64 1.02 7.03
N LEU A 77 2.41 0.43 6.11
CA LEU A 77 2.17 -0.96 5.68
C LEU A 77 2.44 -1.99 6.77
N ILE A 78 3.43 -1.80 7.64
CA ILE A 78 3.64 -2.69 8.79
C ILE A 78 2.47 -2.60 9.79
N THR A 79 1.93 -1.40 10.01
CA THR A 79 0.71 -1.21 10.82
C THR A 79 -0.45 -2.04 10.25
N ARG A 80 -0.69 -1.94 8.93
CA ARG A 80 -1.73 -2.74 8.26
C ARG A 80 -1.43 -4.23 8.34
N ALA A 81 -0.18 -4.66 8.11
CA ALA A 81 0.20 -6.07 8.18
C ALA A 81 0.01 -6.66 9.59
N PHE A 82 0.34 -5.91 10.63
CA PHE A 82 0.10 -6.32 12.01
C PHE A 82 -1.39 -6.51 12.29
N LEU A 83 -2.24 -5.55 11.87
CA LEU A 83 -3.69 -5.68 11.99
C LEU A 83 -4.21 -6.88 11.19
N PHE A 84 -3.70 -7.07 9.97
CA PHE A 84 -4.12 -8.12 9.06
C PHE A 84 -3.86 -9.52 9.62
N PHE A 85 -2.69 -9.76 10.20
CA PHE A 85 -2.34 -11.07 10.75
C PHE A 85 -2.82 -11.28 12.19
N SER A 86 -2.85 -10.24 13.02
CA SER A 86 -3.21 -10.36 14.44
C SER A 86 -4.73 -10.28 14.67
N TYR A 87 -5.44 -9.53 13.83
CA TYR A 87 -6.87 -9.27 13.96
C TYR A 87 -7.61 -9.44 12.61
N PRO A 88 -7.55 -10.62 11.97
CA PRO A 88 -8.15 -10.84 10.67
C PRO A 88 -9.67 -10.59 10.69
N SER A 89 -10.38 -10.89 11.77
CA SER A 89 -11.83 -10.63 11.86
C SER A 89 -12.21 -9.16 11.72
N ALA A 90 -11.36 -8.22 12.15
CA ALA A 90 -11.57 -6.79 12.03
C ALA A 90 -11.06 -6.20 10.71
N MET A 91 -10.27 -6.97 9.95
CA MET A 91 -9.61 -6.55 8.70
C MET A 91 -10.19 -7.22 7.45
N THR A 92 -10.67 -8.45 7.57
CA THR A 92 -11.15 -9.31 6.49
C THR A 92 -12.50 -9.97 6.82
N GLY A 93 -13.22 -9.47 7.82
CA GLY A 93 -14.54 -9.97 8.22
C GLY A 93 -15.65 -9.63 7.22
N ASP A 94 -16.78 -10.34 7.38
CA ASP A 94 -18.02 -10.24 6.59
C ASP A 94 -18.38 -8.81 6.18
N ALA A 95 -19.14 -8.70 5.11
CA ALA A 95 -19.57 -7.51 4.37
C ALA A 95 -20.08 -6.27 5.19
N THR A 96 -20.19 -6.37 6.52
CA THR A 96 -20.43 -5.25 7.45
C THR A 96 -19.17 -4.44 7.80
N VAL A 97 -17.96 -4.97 7.59
CA VAL A 97 -16.71 -4.31 7.99
C VAL A 97 -16.37 -3.10 7.10
N TRP A 98 -16.85 -3.12 5.86
CA TRP A 98 -16.47 -2.17 4.80
C TRP A 98 -17.45 -1.00 4.62
N VAL A 99 -18.63 -1.08 5.24
CA VAL A 99 -19.67 -0.05 5.14
C VAL A 99 -19.90 0.57 6.51
N SER A 100 -19.97 1.90 6.57
CA SER A 100 -20.38 2.58 7.79
C SER A 100 -21.88 2.37 8.01
N GLN A 101 -22.24 1.61 9.06
CA GLN A 101 -23.63 1.42 9.46
C GLN A 101 -24.14 2.61 10.31
N ASP A 102 -23.23 3.27 11.03
CA ASP A 102 -23.52 4.42 11.86
C ASP A 102 -23.20 5.76 11.19
N THR A 103 -23.93 6.79 11.60
CA THR A 103 -23.60 8.19 11.30
C THR A 103 -22.31 8.57 12.01
N ILE A 104 -21.30 9.01 11.26
CA ILE A 104 -20.05 9.51 11.84
C ILE A 104 -20.31 10.95 12.28
N LEU A 105 -20.39 11.18 13.59
CA LEU A 105 -20.62 12.53 14.17
C LEU A 105 -21.90 13.22 13.66
N GLY A 106 -22.97 12.45 13.43
CA GLY A 106 -24.25 12.97 12.94
C GLY A 106 -24.29 13.31 11.44
N LEU A 107 -23.21 13.01 10.70
CA LEU A 107 -23.13 13.12 9.25
C LEU A 107 -23.10 11.72 8.61
N GLY A 108 -23.94 11.52 7.60
CA GLY A 108 -24.11 10.24 6.90
C GLY A 108 -25.54 9.70 7.01
N TYR A 109 -25.77 8.52 6.43
CA TYR A 109 -27.06 7.82 6.53
C TYR A 109 -26.93 6.70 7.55
N LYS A 110 -27.94 6.55 8.41
CA LYS A 110 -28.05 5.37 9.28
C LYS A 110 -28.52 4.21 8.41
N ALA A 111 -27.59 3.37 7.97
CA ALA A 111 -27.95 2.14 7.29
C ALA A 111 -28.61 1.20 8.31
N THR A 112 -29.55 0.38 7.86
CA THR A 112 -30.12 -0.66 8.72
C THR A 112 -29.02 -1.64 9.14
N ASP A 113 -29.10 -2.20 10.35
CA ASP A 113 -28.11 -3.17 10.89
C ASP A 113 -27.89 -4.40 9.99
N ALA A 114 -28.78 -4.62 9.02
CA ALA A 114 -28.71 -5.68 8.00
C ALA A 114 -27.99 -5.27 6.69
N TYR A 115 -27.57 -4.01 6.52
CA TYR A 115 -26.86 -3.58 5.32
C TYR A 115 -25.40 -4.02 5.37
N THR A 116 -25.01 -4.80 4.37
CA THR A 116 -23.73 -5.48 4.28
C THR A 116 -23.30 -5.45 2.81
N ALA A 117 -22.08 -4.99 2.51
CA ALA A 117 -21.51 -5.00 1.17
C ALA A 117 -20.07 -5.55 1.18
N ALA A 118 -19.83 -6.62 0.42
CA ALA A 118 -18.51 -7.20 0.28
C ALA A 118 -17.67 -6.37 -0.69
N THR A 119 -16.35 -6.33 -0.47
CA THR A 119 -15.44 -5.70 -1.45
C THR A 119 -15.51 -6.49 -2.77
N PRO A 120 -15.44 -5.82 -3.95
CA PRO A 120 -15.48 -6.51 -5.23
C PRO A 120 -14.43 -7.64 -5.33
N LEU A 121 -13.25 -7.45 -4.76
CA LEU A 121 -12.20 -8.46 -4.73
C LEU A 121 -12.50 -9.63 -3.77
N GLY A 122 -13.15 -9.35 -2.65
CA GLY A 122 -13.62 -10.39 -1.74
C GLY A 122 -14.74 -11.23 -2.35
N GLU A 123 -15.67 -10.60 -3.07
CA GLU A 123 -16.70 -11.29 -3.85
C GLU A 123 -16.08 -12.15 -4.95
N ALA A 124 -15.11 -11.60 -5.69
CA ALA A 124 -14.40 -12.33 -6.73
C ALA A 124 -13.66 -13.56 -6.16
N ALA A 125 -13.05 -13.46 -4.98
CA ALA A 125 -12.40 -14.61 -4.34
C ALA A 125 -13.39 -15.73 -3.98
N GLN A 126 -14.64 -15.41 -3.61
CA GLN A 126 -15.67 -16.39 -3.28
C GLN A 126 -16.41 -16.94 -4.51
N ALA A 127 -16.65 -16.11 -5.52
CA ALA A 127 -17.38 -16.44 -6.75
C ALA A 127 -16.49 -17.02 -7.87
N GLY A 128 -15.20 -17.24 -7.62
CA GLY A 128 -14.28 -17.87 -8.59
C GLY A 128 -13.72 -16.92 -9.64
N PHE A 129 -13.51 -15.65 -9.28
CA PHE A 129 -12.98 -14.58 -10.12
C PHE A 129 -13.74 -14.41 -11.45
N SER A 130 -15.06 -14.60 -11.42
CA SER A 130 -15.96 -14.18 -12.49
C SER A 130 -15.79 -12.67 -12.69
N GLY A 131 -15.50 -12.24 -13.92
CA GLY A 131 -15.21 -10.85 -14.25
C GLY A 131 -16.25 -9.86 -13.73
N PHE A 132 -15.85 -8.60 -13.59
CA PHE A 132 -16.69 -7.58 -12.97
C PHE A 132 -17.72 -7.01 -13.95
N THR A 133 -18.83 -6.51 -13.39
CA THR A 133 -19.80 -5.75 -14.19
C THR A 133 -19.25 -4.36 -14.51
N PRO A 134 -19.64 -3.74 -15.64
CA PRO A 134 -19.26 -2.36 -15.96
C PRO A 134 -19.60 -1.36 -14.85
N ASP A 135 -20.69 -1.61 -14.12
CA ASP A 135 -21.12 -0.79 -12.98
C ASP A 135 -20.13 -0.83 -11.82
N THR A 136 -19.48 -1.98 -11.58
CA THR A 136 -18.42 -2.12 -10.57
C THR A 136 -17.23 -1.20 -10.88
N ILE A 137 -16.85 -1.09 -12.14
CA ILE A 137 -15.73 -0.24 -12.57
C ILE A 137 -16.09 1.23 -12.46
N HIS A 138 -17.29 1.61 -12.92
CA HIS A 138 -17.77 2.99 -12.80
C HIS A 138 -17.83 3.42 -11.32
N ASN A 139 -18.30 2.53 -10.43
CA ASN A 139 -18.35 2.78 -9.00
C ASN A 139 -16.94 2.87 -8.39
N ALA A 140 -15.97 2.07 -8.85
CA ALA A 140 -14.58 2.15 -8.39
C ALA A 140 -13.88 3.45 -8.83
N ILE A 141 -14.22 3.95 -10.01
CA ILE A 141 -13.72 5.24 -10.50
C ILE A 141 -14.30 6.39 -9.66
N THR A 142 -15.60 6.35 -9.40
CA THR A 142 -16.34 7.42 -8.70
C THR A 142 -16.22 7.40 -7.18
N GLY A 143 -15.83 6.29 -6.56
CA GLY A 143 -15.69 6.20 -5.10
C GLY A 143 -16.79 5.45 -4.37
N LEU A 144 -17.74 4.86 -5.08
CA LEU A 144 -18.96 4.25 -4.53
C LEU A 144 -18.82 2.73 -4.32
N ILE A 145 -17.59 2.26 -4.04
CA ILE A 145 -17.32 0.85 -3.73
C ILE A 145 -17.00 0.65 -2.24
N PRO A 146 -17.38 -0.49 -1.66
CA PRO A 146 -16.92 -0.88 -0.32
C PRO A 146 -15.41 -1.20 -0.34
N GLY A 147 -14.67 -0.66 0.64
CA GLY A 147 -13.22 -0.83 0.74
C GLY A 147 -12.59 0.01 1.85
N CYS A 148 -11.25 0.06 1.91
CA CYS A 148 -10.55 0.99 2.82
C CYS A 148 -10.75 2.43 2.36
N ILE A 149 -10.73 3.37 3.32
CA ILE A 149 -11.08 4.80 3.10
C ILE A 149 -10.30 5.43 1.93
N GLY A 150 -9.03 5.08 1.75
CA GLY A 150 -8.17 5.63 0.70
C GLY A 150 -8.28 4.94 -0.66
N GLU A 151 -8.85 3.73 -0.72
CA GLU A 151 -8.80 2.86 -1.91
C GLU A 151 -10.06 2.96 -2.76
N THR A 152 -11.12 3.60 -2.27
CA THR A 152 -12.44 3.56 -2.92
C THR A 152 -12.52 4.38 -4.20
N SER A 153 -11.77 5.48 -4.32
CA SER A 153 -11.87 6.42 -5.46
C SER A 153 -10.58 6.54 -6.24
N VAL A 154 -10.57 6.00 -7.46
CA VAL A 154 -9.42 6.11 -8.37
C VAL A 154 -9.19 7.54 -8.84
N ILE A 155 -10.25 8.36 -8.99
CA ILE A 155 -10.10 9.78 -9.35
C ILE A 155 -9.32 10.54 -8.28
N ALA A 156 -9.69 10.36 -7.00
CA ALA A 156 -9.00 11.02 -5.90
C ALA A 156 -7.52 10.59 -5.81
N ILE A 157 -7.26 9.29 -6.02
CA ILE A 157 -5.89 8.74 -6.08
C ILE A 157 -5.11 9.35 -7.25
N ALA A 158 -5.72 9.45 -8.43
CA ALA A 158 -5.08 10.01 -9.61
C ALA A 158 -4.74 11.50 -9.44
N LEU A 159 -5.63 12.28 -8.82
CA LEU A 159 -5.38 13.69 -8.50
C LEU A 159 -4.23 13.84 -7.51
N GLY A 160 -4.20 13.02 -6.45
CA GLY A 160 -3.10 13.01 -5.49
C GLY A 160 -1.78 12.58 -6.13
N GLY A 161 -1.81 11.56 -6.99
CA GLY A 161 -0.64 11.09 -7.75
C GLY A 161 -0.11 12.16 -8.71
N LEU A 162 -0.98 12.86 -9.43
CA LEU A 162 -0.59 13.95 -10.32
C LEU A 162 0.09 15.08 -9.54
N LEU A 163 -0.44 15.44 -8.36
CA LEU A 163 0.17 16.44 -7.48
C LEU A 163 1.57 15.98 -7.00
N LEU A 164 1.71 14.72 -6.58
CA LEU A 164 2.99 14.18 -6.13
C LEU A 164 4.05 14.10 -7.25
N LEU A 165 3.62 13.80 -8.47
CA LEU A 165 4.49 13.81 -9.64
C LEU A 165 4.88 15.22 -10.05
N TRP A 166 3.94 16.17 -9.97
CA TRP A 166 4.18 17.57 -10.31
C TRP A 166 5.13 18.25 -9.31
N THR A 167 4.98 17.95 -8.01
CA THR A 167 5.86 18.45 -6.95
C THR A 167 7.23 17.77 -6.95
N GLY A 168 7.42 16.67 -7.71
CA GLY A 168 8.69 15.97 -7.83
C GLY A 168 9.08 15.13 -6.62
N VAL A 169 8.17 14.97 -5.64
CA VAL A 169 8.40 14.16 -4.44
C VAL A 169 8.34 12.66 -4.78
N ALA A 170 7.38 12.26 -5.63
CA ALA A 170 7.22 10.88 -6.05
C ALA A 170 7.98 10.57 -7.34
N SER A 171 8.57 9.38 -7.41
CA SER A 171 9.24 8.91 -8.60
C SER A 171 8.22 8.38 -9.63
N TRP A 172 8.15 9.04 -10.80
CA TRP A 172 7.30 8.57 -11.91
C TRP A 172 7.73 7.20 -12.43
N LYS A 173 9.01 6.85 -12.27
CA LYS A 173 9.61 5.59 -12.72
C LYS A 173 9.06 4.41 -11.95
N THR A 174 9.11 4.47 -10.61
CA THR A 174 8.53 3.41 -9.77
C THR A 174 7.03 3.29 -10.02
N MET A 175 6.31 4.42 -10.04
CA MET A 175 4.86 4.43 -10.24
C MET A 175 4.46 3.78 -11.57
N LEU A 176 5.07 4.20 -12.68
CA LEU A 176 4.80 3.63 -14.01
C LEU A 176 5.18 2.14 -14.05
N SER A 177 6.31 1.75 -13.46
CA SER A 177 6.73 0.35 -13.44
C SER A 177 5.80 -0.56 -12.65
N VAL A 178 5.20 -0.09 -11.56
CA VAL A 178 4.18 -0.84 -10.83
C VAL A 178 2.97 -1.10 -11.72
N PHE A 179 2.45 -0.07 -12.40
CA PHE A 179 1.31 -0.24 -13.31
C PHE A 179 1.64 -1.15 -14.48
N VAL A 180 2.81 -1.02 -15.10
CA VAL A 180 3.25 -1.89 -16.20
C VAL A 180 3.43 -3.34 -15.73
N GLY A 181 4.06 -3.55 -14.57
CA GLY A 181 4.25 -4.88 -13.99
C GLY A 181 2.92 -5.55 -13.66
N GLY A 182 1.98 -4.79 -13.07
CA GLY A 182 0.63 -5.27 -12.79
C GLY A 182 -0.15 -5.59 -14.06
N ALA A 183 -0.14 -4.68 -15.05
CA ALA A 183 -0.86 -4.86 -16.31
C ALA A 183 -0.34 -6.07 -17.10
N ALA A 184 0.98 -6.21 -17.23
CA ALA A 184 1.59 -7.32 -17.93
C ALA A 184 1.28 -8.66 -17.26
N THR A 185 1.34 -8.71 -15.93
CA THR A 185 1.02 -9.92 -15.17
C THR A 185 -0.47 -10.25 -15.23
N GLY A 186 -1.34 -9.24 -15.11
CA GLY A 186 -2.78 -9.43 -15.22
C GLY A 186 -3.19 -9.95 -16.59
N TYR A 187 -2.60 -9.40 -17.66
CA TYR A 187 -2.79 -9.88 -19.02
C TYR A 187 -2.28 -11.32 -19.20
N LEU A 188 -1.11 -11.64 -18.65
CA LEU A 188 -0.56 -13.00 -18.71
C LEU A 188 -1.46 -14.01 -17.97
N MET A 189 -1.95 -13.67 -16.79
CA MET A 189 -2.86 -14.53 -16.01
C MET A 189 -4.19 -14.73 -16.73
N GLN A 190 -4.71 -13.67 -17.37
CA GLN A 190 -5.90 -13.73 -18.21
C GLN A 190 -5.68 -14.63 -19.44
N ALA A 191 -4.55 -14.48 -20.14
CA ALA A 191 -4.22 -15.27 -21.33
C ALA A 191 -4.04 -16.77 -20.99
N LEU A 192 -3.56 -17.09 -19.79
CA LEU A 192 -3.47 -18.45 -19.28
C LEU A 192 -4.81 -19.03 -18.78
N GLY A 193 -5.88 -18.23 -18.77
CA GLY A 193 -7.20 -18.65 -18.29
C GLY A 193 -7.28 -18.84 -16.76
N LEU A 194 -6.32 -18.31 -16.00
CA LEU A 194 -6.27 -18.42 -14.54
C LEU A 194 -7.23 -17.44 -13.83
N THR A 195 -7.71 -16.42 -14.55
CA THR A 195 -8.67 -15.43 -14.03
C THR A 195 -9.56 -14.92 -15.16
N GLN A 196 -10.83 -14.64 -14.85
CA GLN A 196 -11.75 -13.97 -15.78
C GLN A 196 -11.81 -12.45 -15.54
N ILE A 197 -11.09 -11.95 -14.53
CA ILE A 197 -10.90 -10.51 -14.30
C ILE A 197 -10.00 -9.96 -15.39
N GLN A 198 -10.45 -8.88 -16.04
CA GLN A 198 -9.67 -8.21 -17.07
C GLN A 198 -8.43 -7.55 -16.47
N TRP A 199 -7.33 -7.52 -17.22
CA TRP A 199 -6.05 -6.96 -16.75
C TRP A 199 -6.17 -5.52 -16.19
N TYR A 200 -7.05 -4.69 -16.74
CA TYR A 200 -7.26 -3.31 -16.28
C TYR A 200 -8.09 -3.21 -15.00
N GLU A 201 -9.04 -4.13 -14.78
CA GLU A 201 -9.85 -4.20 -13.56
C GLU A 201 -8.96 -4.47 -12.35
N GLN A 202 -7.90 -5.27 -12.53
CA GLN A 202 -6.94 -5.56 -11.47
C GLN A 202 -6.16 -4.32 -11.02
N LEU A 203 -6.01 -3.30 -11.87
CA LEU A 203 -5.28 -2.07 -11.53
C LEU A 203 -6.17 -1.06 -10.80
N VAL A 204 -7.46 -1.03 -11.17
CA VAL A 204 -8.45 -0.05 -10.69
C VAL A 204 -9.07 -0.50 -9.36
N LEU A 205 -9.16 -1.81 -9.11
CA LEU A 205 -9.84 -2.35 -7.93
C LEU A 205 -8.91 -2.57 -6.74
N GLY A 206 -9.42 -2.19 -5.56
CA GLY A 206 -8.77 -2.34 -4.26
C GLY A 206 -7.54 -1.45 -4.08
N GLY A 207 -6.66 -1.84 -3.15
CA GLY A 207 -5.49 -1.05 -2.78
C GLY A 207 -4.35 -0.97 -3.80
N PHE A 208 -4.51 -1.50 -5.02
CA PHE A 208 -3.44 -1.49 -6.03
C PHE A 208 -3.03 -0.07 -6.42
N ALA A 209 -3.97 0.74 -6.91
CA ALA A 209 -3.69 2.12 -7.32
C ALA A 209 -3.22 2.98 -6.14
N PHE A 210 -3.85 2.83 -4.97
CA PHE A 210 -3.47 3.57 -3.77
C PHE A 210 -2.03 3.22 -3.33
N GLY A 211 -1.72 1.92 -3.22
CA GLY A 211 -0.39 1.45 -2.87
C GLY A 211 0.67 1.84 -3.89
N ALA A 212 0.33 1.85 -5.20
CA ALA A 212 1.25 2.25 -6.27
C ALA A 212 1.62 3.72 -6.17
N VAL A 213 0.66 4.59 -5.82
CA VAL A 213 0.83 6.04 -5.84
C VAL A 213 1.42 6.58 -4.54
N PHE A 214 0.98 6.09 -3.39
CA PHE A 214 1.31 6.67 -2.08
C PHE A 214 2.29 5.87 -1.23
N MET A 215 2.57 4.60 -1.59
CA MET A 215 3.38 3.71 -0.74
C MET A 215 4.58 3.11 -1.46
N ALA A 216 4.42 2.66 -2.71
CA ALA A 216 5.52 2.16 -3.52
C ALA A 216 6.49 3.28 -3.97
N THR A 217 6.06 4.53 -3.90
CA THR A 217 6.82 5.74 -4.24
C THR A 217 7.51 6.38 -3.03
N ASP A 218 7.42 5.76 -1.85
CA ASP A 218 8.06 6.26 -0.63
C ASP A 218 9.60 6.32 -0.81
N PRO A 219 10.23 7.51 -0.74
CA PRO A 219 11.65 7.67 -1.03
C PRO A 219 12.58 6.99 -0.02
N VAL A 220 12.08 6.62 1.17
CA VAL A 220 12.92 6.01 2.20
C VAL A 220 13.11 4.52 1.95
N THR A 221 12.04 3.80 1.61
CA THR A 221 12.01 2.34 1.51
C THR A 221 12.16 1.82 0.08
N SER A 222 12.06 2.70 -0.92
CA SER A 222 12.23 2.34 -2.34
C SER A 222 13.70 2.37 -2.80
N CYS A 223 13.95 1.78 -3.97
CA CYS A 223 15.28 1.80 -4.58
C CYS A 223 15.74 3.23 -4.93
N ARG A 224 17.00 3.53 -4.62
CA ARG A 224 17.64 4.82 -4.90
C ARG A 224 18.20 4.89 -6.32
N THR A 225 18.60 3.78 -6.93
CA THR A 225 19.18 3.79 -8.28
C THR A 225 18.09 3.97 -9.36
N GLU A 226 18.40 4.75 -10.40
CA GLU A 226 17.45 5.04 -11.47
C GLU A 226 16.98 3.79 -12.24
N CYS A 227 17.87 2.82 -12.44
CA CYS A 227 17.51 1.53 -13.04
C CYS A 227 16.80 0.60 -12.04
N GLY A 228 17.21 0.64 -10.76
CA GLY A 228 16.58 -0.14 -9.69
C GLY A 228 15.11 0.23 -9.48
N LYS A 229 14.74 1.51 -9.63
CA LYS A 229 13.35 1.98 -9.57
C LYS A 229 12.42 1.25 -10.56
N TYR A 230 12.90 0.97 -11.77
CA TYR A 230 12.10 0.23 -12.76
C TYR A 230 11.90 -1.23 -12.36
N VAL A 231 12.98 -1.91 -11.95
CA VAL A 231 12.92 -3.33 -11.54
C VAL A 231 12.08 -3.51 -10.28
N TYR A 232 12.28 -2.63 -9.29
CA TYR A 232 11.53 -2.62 -8.04
C TYR A 232 10.03 -2.46 -8.28
N GLY A 233 9.62 -1.45 -9.07
CA GLY A 233 8.22 -1.22 -9.37
C GLY A 233 7.60 -2.38 -10.15
N LEU A 234 8.30 -2.91 -11.17
CA LEU A 234 7.82 -4.02 -11.97
C LEU A 234 7.56 -5.27 -11.11
N LEU A 235 8.49 -5.59 -10.20
CA LEU A 235 8.35 -6.72 -9.29
C LEU A 235 7.21 -6.53 -8.29
N ILE A 236 6.97 -5.32 -7.76
CA ILE A 236 5.79 -5.05 -6.92
C ILE A 236 4.51 -5.35 -7.69
N GLY A 237 4.36 -4.81 -8.90
CA GLY A 237 3.17 -5.01 -9.72
C GLY A 237 2.95 -6.48 -10.06
N PHE A 238 4.03 -7.18 -10.41
CA PHE A 238 4.01 -8.62 -10.69
C PHE A 238 3.55 -9.44 -9.48
N ILE A 239 4.18 -9.24 -8.31
CA ILE A 239 3.87 -10.00 -7.10
C ILE A 239 2.46 -9.68 -6.61
N ALA A 240 2.02 -8.41 -6.69
CA ALA A 240 0.69 -8.00 -6.24
C ALA A 240 -0.42 -8.73 -7.01
N VAL A 241 -0.30 -8.82 -8.34
CA VAL A 241 -1.26 -9.53 -9.19
C VAL A 241 -1.13 -11.05 -9.02
N LEU A 242 0.09 -11.56 -8.93
CA LEU A 242 0.35 -12.99 -8.73
C LEU A 242 -0.30 -13.49 -7.44
N VAL A 243 -0.13 -12.77 -6.32
CA VAL A 243 -0.77 -13.11 -5.04
C VAL A 243 -2.29 -13.07 -5.18
N ARG A 244 -2.84 -12.05 -5.83
CA ARG A 244 -4.28 -11.91 -6.02
C ARG A 244 -4.91 -13.07 -6.82
N VAL A 245 -4.23 -13.57 -7.85
CA VAL A 245 -4.77 -14.63 -8.72
C VAL A 245 -4.49 -16.03 -8.16
N LEU A 246 -3.28 -16.27 -7.64
CA LEU A 246 -2.84 -17.61 -7.27
C LEU A 246 -3.10 -17.97 -5.79
N ASN A 247 -3.38 -16.99 -4.92
CA ASN A 247 -3.61 -17.24 -3.50
C ASN A 247 -5.07 -16.91 -3.11
N PRO A 248 -5.94 -17.94 -2.98
CA PRO A 248 -7.34 -17.74 -2.60
C PRO A 248 -7.53 -17.14 -1.20
N GLY A 249 -6.52 -17.23 -0.34
CA GLY A 249 -6.58 -16.72 1.03
C GLY A 249 -6.56 -15.19 1.10
N TYR A 250 -6.03 -14.50 0.08
CA TYR A 250 -5.80 -13.06 0.10
C TYR A 250 -6.30 -12.37 -1.18
N PRO A 251 -7.48 -11.71 -1.14
CA PRO A 251 -8.04 -11.02 -2.30
C PRO A 251 -7.25 -9.75 -2.72
N GLU A 252 -6.37 -9.26 -1.85
CA GLU A 252 -5.55 -8.07 -2.07
C GLU A 252 -4.07 -8.40 -1.80
N GLY A 253 -3.21 -8.14 -2.79
CA GLY A 253 -1.79 -8.52 -2.75
C GLY A 253 -0.81 -7.35 -2.62
N MET A 254 -1.28 -6.09 -2.66
CA MET A 254 -0.40 -4.93 -2.79
C MET A 254 0.44 -4.70 -1.54
N MET A 255 -0.18 -4.79 -0.37
CA MET A 255 0.53 -4.64 0.92
C MET A 255 1.71 -5.61 1.04
N LEU A 256 1.46 -6.91 0.79
CA LEU A 256 2.48 -7.95 0.90
C LEU A 256 3.57 -7.79 -0.18
N ALA A 257 3.18 -7.41 -1.39
CA ALA A 257 4.12 -7.16 -2.48
C ALA A 257 5.08 -6.00 -2.17
N ILE A 258 4.58 -4.87 -1.67
CA ILE A 258 5.45 -3.73 -1.32
C ILE A 258 6.38 -4.10 -0.17
N LEU A 259 5.87 -4.74 0.89
CA LEU A 259 6.71 -5.13 2.04
C LEU A 259 7.82 -6.11 1.63
N LEU A 260 7.51 -7.07 0.77
CA LEU A 260 8.51 -7.99 0.23
C LEU A 260 9.56 -7.26 -0.60
N MET A 261 9.13 -6.31 -1.44
CA MET A 261 10.06 -5.57 -2.28
C MET A 261 10.90 -4.55 -1.52
N ASN A 262 10.40 -3.98 -0.42
CA ASN A 262 11.18 -3.15 0.50
C ASN A 262 12.39 -3.92 1.05
N LEU A 263 12.22 -5.21 1.38
CA LEU A 263 13.34 -6.08 1.80
C LEU A 263 14.40 -6.19 0.68
N PHE A 264 13.96 -6.38 -0.57
CA PHE A 264 14.85 -6.56 -1.72
C PHE A 264 15.39 -5.25 -2.31
N ALA A 265 14.89 -4.08 -1.89
CA ALA A 265 15.28 -2.79 -2.46
C ALA A 265 16.80 -2.55 -2.37
N SER A 266 17.38 -2.82 -1.21
CA SER A 266 18.83 -2.71 -0.98
C SER A 266 19.65 -3.66 -1.84
N LEU A 267 19.17 -4.90 -2.05
CA LEU A 267 19.83 -5.89 -2.90
C LEU A 267 19.80 -5.48 -4.38
N ILE A 268 18.66 -4.95 -4.84
CA ILE A 268 18.51 -4.46 -6.21
C ILE A 268 19.50 -3.32 -6.46
N ASP A 269 19.57 -2.34 -5.55
CA ASP A 269 20.50 -1.23 -5.66
C ASP A 269 21.96 -1.70 -5.65
N TYR A 270 22.32 -2.65 -4.77
CA TYR A 270 23.66 -3.22 -4.72
C TYR A 270 24.08 -3.85 -6.05
N CYS A 271 23.20 -4.65 -6.66
CA CYS A 271 23.46 -5.28 -7.96
C CYS A 271 23.74 -4.24 -9.07
N PHE A 272 22.95 -3.16 -9.14
CA PHE A 272 23.14 -2.11 -10.14
C PHE A 272 24.40 -1.27 -9.89
N VAL A 273 24.68 -0.92 -8.63
CA VAL A 273 25.89 -0.17 -8.26
C VAL A 273 27.14 -1.00 -8.57
N GLN A 274 27.16 -2.28 -8.21
CA GLN A 274 28.30 -3.16 -8.46
C GLN A 274 28.54 -3.37 -9.96
N SER A 275 27.46 -3.53 -10.74
CA SER A 275 27.56 -3.61 -12.21
C SER A 275 28.22 -2.37 -12.81
N ASN A 276 27.82 -1.17 -12.35
CA ASN A 276 28.42 0.08 -12.77
C ASN A 276 29.91 0.19 -12.39
N ILE A 277 30.29 -0.25 -11.19
CA ILE A 277 31.69 -0.28 -10.74
C ILE A 277 32.50 -1.21 -11.64
N ASN A 278 32.01 -2.42 -11.90
CA ASN A 278 32.66 -3.41 -12.76
C ASN A 278 32.85 -2.89 -14.20
N MET A 279 31.85 -2.20 -14.76
CA MET A 279 31.97 -1.57 -16.08
C MET A 279 33.03 -0.47 -16.12
N ARG A 280 33.11 0.36 -15.07
CA ARG A 280 34.15 1.40 -14.94
C ARG A 280 35.55 0.79 -14.85
N ALA A 281 35.72 -0.27 -14.05
CA ALA A 281 36.98 -0.98 -13.93
C ALA A 281 37.45 -1.57 -15.28
N LYS A 282 36.54 -2.20 -16.05
CA LYS A 282 36.85 -2.74 -17.39
C LYS A 282 37.31 -1.66 -18.37
N ARG A 283 36.66 -0.48 -18.36
CA ARG A 283 37.06 0.67 -19.21
C ARG A 283 38.43 1.24 -18.84
N ALA A 284 38.80 1.20 -17.56
CA ALA A 284 40.10 1.66 -17.09
C ALA A 284 41.24 0.74 -17.54
N ILE A 285 40.99 -0.57 -17.64
CA ILE A 285 41.97 -1.56 -18.10
C ILE A 285 42.22 -1.43 -19.61
N ILE A 286 41.19 -1.18 -20.43
CA ILE A 286 41.31 -1.05 -21.90
C ILE A 286 42.11 0.20 -22.33
N LYS A 287 42.24 1.21 -21.46
CA LYS A 287 43.00 2.43 -21.73
C LYS A 287 44.49 2.35 -21.36
N LYS A 288 44.95 1.24 -20.79
CA LYS A 288 46.38 0.96 -20.55
C LYS A 288 46.89 -0.02 -21.60
#